data_AF-A0A1R3HX20-F1
#
_entry.id   AF-A0A1R3HX20-F1
#
_cell.length_a   1.000
_cell.length_b   1.000
_cell.length_c   1.000
_cell.angle_alpha   90.00
_cell.angle_beta   90.00
_cell.angle_gamma   90.00
#
_symmetry.space_group_name_H-M   'P 1'
#
loop_
_entity.id
_entity.type
_entity.pdbx_description
1 polymer ?
#
loop_
_entity_poly.entity_id
_entity_poly.type
_entity_poly.pdbx_seq_one_letter_code
_entity_poly.pdbx_strand_id
1 'polypeptide(L)'
;MEHHQEIVKYFKKNGVSAIFLFRRNLLRRMISVLANSYDKDAKLLNGTHKSHVHSSAEAQILANFKPTINTEQLIPELKEAEESIAKAVEYFNSTRHIVLYYEDLVKNPKKLRDVQEFLRLPYRKLTSRQVKIHRAPLSEQVANWDDVEKAVKNSSYESFLHLDYKM
;
A
#
# COMPACT_ATOMS: atom_id res chain seq x y z
N MET A 1 -2.96 -2.83 -16.41
CA MET A 1 -4.40 -2.49 -16.34
C MET A 1 -5.02 -2.76 -17.69
N GLU A 2 -5.87 -3.77 -17.78
CA GLU A 2 -6.67 -4.06 -18.96
C GLU A 2 -7.64 -2.89 -19.22
N HIS A 3 -7.99 -2.65 -20.48
CA HIS A 3 -8.97 -1.63 -20.91
C HIS A 3 -8.67 -0.17 -20.49
N HIS A 4 -7.39 0.18 -20.32
CA HIS A 4 -7.01 1.53 -19.86
C HIS A 4 -7.52 2.65 -20.78
N GLN A 5 -7.59 2.42 -22.10
CA GLN A 5 -8.05 3.43 -23.07
C GLN A 5 -9.54 3.76 -22.87
N GLU A 6 -10.36 2.74 -22.65
CA GLU A 6 -11.80 2.86 -22.40
C GLU A 6 -12.06 3.57 -21.07
N ILE A 7 -11.29 3.23 -20.02
CA ILE A 7 -11.38 3.88 -18.72
C ILE A 7 -11.01 5.37 -18.82
N VAL A 8 -9.92 5.71 -19.52
CA VAL A 8 -9.50 7.10 -19.75
C VAL A 8 -10.60 7.87 -20.50
N LYS A 9 -11.19 7.27 -21.53
CA LYS A 9 -12.31 7.87 -22.27
C LYS A 9 -13.51 8.11 -21.37
N TYR A 10 -13.86 7.15 -20.52
CA TYR A 10 -14.95 7.29 -19.55
C TYR A 10 -14.66 8.39 -18.53
N PHE A 11 -13.43 8.46 -17.99
CA PHE A 11 -13.04 9.45 -16.99
C PHE A 11 -13.16 10.87 -17.54
N LYS A 12 -12.65 11.09 -18.76
CA LYS A 12 -12.77 12.38 -19.45
C LYS A 12 -14.21 12.76 -19.73
N LYS A 13 -15.01 11.82 -20.27
CA LYS A 13 -16.42 12.07 -20.62
C LYS A 13 -17.26 12.45 -19.39
N ASN A 14 -16.99 11.84 -18.24
CA ASN A 14 -17.81 12.01 -17.04
C ASN A 14 -17.16 12.90 -15.96
N GLY A 15 -16.03 13.55 -16.27
CA GLY A 15 -15.32 14.40 -15.31
C GLY A 15 -14.84 13.66 -14.06
N VAL A 16 -14.54 12.36 -14.15
CA VAL A 16 -14.07 11.55 -13.03
C VAL A 16 -12.73 12.06 -12.53
N SER A 17 -12.63 12.22 -11.22
CA SER A 17 -11.39 12.59 -10.54
C SER A 17 -10.75 11.35 -9.92
N ALA A 18 -9.52 11.03 -10.31
CA ALA A 18 -8.79 9.88 -9.80
C ALA A 18 -7.80 10.29 -8.69
N ILE A 19 -7.72 9.49 -7.63
CA ILE A 19 -6.73 9.67 -6.57
C ILE A 19 -5.88 8.41 -6.53
N PHE A 20 -4.62 8.52 -6.90
CA PHE A 20 -3.66 7.44 -6.76
C PHE A 20 -2.97 7.54 -5.40
N LEU A 21 -3.10 6.51 -4.58
CA LEU A 21 -2.38 6.37 -3.33
C LEU A 21 -1.41 5.20 -3.42
N PHE A 22 -0.13 5.49 -3.60
CA PHE A 22 0.92 4.49 -3.68
C PHE A 22 1.69 4.37 -2.36
N ARG A 23 2.45 3.28 -2.22
CA ARG A 23 3.42 3.08 -1.14
C ARG A 23 4.79 2.97 -1.76
N ARG A 24 5.75 3.78 -1.31
CA ARG A 24 7.12 3.76 -1.84
C ARG A 24 7.85 2.47 -1.46
N ASN A 25 7.63 1.97 -0.23
CA ASN A 25 8.21 0.71 0.19
C ASN A 25 7.35 -0.47 -0.34
N LEU A 26 7.74 -1.03 -1.49
CA LEU A 26 7.01 -2.09 -2.17
C LEU A 26 7.13 -3.45 -1.48
N LEU A 27 8.26 -3.75 -0.82
CA LEU A 27 8.41 -4.93 0.03
C LEU A 27 7.37 -4.92 1.15
N ARG A 28 7.26 -3.79 1.85
CA ARG A 28 6.27 -3.60 2.91
C ARG A 28 4.82 -3.62 2.38
N ARG A 29 4.60 -3.15 1.15
CA ARG A 29 3.30 -3.29 0.46
C ARG A 29 2.97 -4.77 0.24
N MET A 30 3.91 -5.54 -0.30
CA MET A 30 3.75 -6.97 -0.58
C MET A 30 3.42 -7.77 0.68
N ILE A 31 4.19 -7.57 1.77
CA ILE A 31 3.94 -8.21 3.07
C ILE A 31 2.52 -7.93 3.56
N SER A 32 2.06 -6.67 3.45
CA SER A 32 0.71 -6.28 3.85
C SER A 32 -0.37 -6.92 2.98
N VAL A 33 -0.11 -7.14 1.68
CA VAL A 33 -1.04 -7.81 0.76
C VAL A 33 -1.12 -9.30 1.08
N LEU A 34 0.02 -9.97 1.32
CA LEU A 34 0.07 -11.38 1.69
C LEU A 34 -0.67 -11.65 3.01
N ALA A 35 -0.44 -10.81 4.03
CA ALA A 35 -1.15 -10.95 5.31
C ALA A 35 -2.67 -10.75 5.17
N ASN A 36 -3.10 -9.77 4.37
CA ASN A 36 -4.51 -9.55 4.10
C ASN A 36 -5.14 -10.69 3.30
N SER A 37 -4.40 -11.26 2.32
CA SER A 37 -4.88 -12.41 1.55
C SER A 37 -5.04 -13.63 2.42
N TYR A 38 -4.12 -13.88 3.35
CA TYR A 38 -4.25 -14.97 4.30
C TYR A 38 -5.50 -14.82 5.17
N ASP A 39 -5.77 -13.64 5.72
CA ASP A 39 -7.00 -13.40 6.51
C ASP A 39 -8.28 -13.57 5.68
N LYS A 40 -8.24 -13.34 4.36
CA LYS A 40 -9.39 -13.58 3.49
C LYS A 40 -9.84 -15.04 3.52
N ASP A 41 -8.88 -15.96 3.59
CA ASP A 41 -9.12 -17.40 3.57
C ASP A 41 -9.28 -17.96 5.00
N ALA A 42 -8.38 -17.58 5.91
CA ALA A 42 -8.35 -18.05 7.30
C ALA A 42 -9.43 -17.40 8.18
N LYS A 43 -9.90 -16.20 7.82
CA LYS A 43 -10.98 -15.46 8.49
C LYS A 43 -10.75 -15.35 10.00
N LEU A 44 -9.62 -14.78 10.38
CA LEU A 44 -9.06 -14.83 11.73
C LEU A 44 -9.94 -14.12 12.78
N LEU A 45 -10.84 -13.25 12.35
CA LEU A 45 -11.73 -12.50 13.22
C LEU A 45 -13.14 -13.07 13.18
N ASN A 46 -13.41 -14.03 14.08
CA ASN A 46 -14.71 -14.67 14.25
C ASN A 46 -15.29 -15.23 12.94
N GLY A 47 -14.44 -15.85 12.10
CA GLY A 47 -14.88 -16.41 10.83
C GLY A 47 -15.26 -15.36 9.79
N THR A 48 -14.80 -14.11 9.95
CA THR A 48 -14.97 -13.02 8.97
C THR A 48 -13.63 -12.43 8.56
N HIS A 49 -13.46 -12.18 7.26
CA HIS A 49 -12.33 -11.40 6.73
C HIS A 49 -12.50 -9.91 7.06
N LYS A 50 -11.45 -9.25 7.57
CA LYS A 50 -11.44 -7.79 7.72
C LYS A 50 -10.13 -7.18 7.24
N SER A 51 -10.19 -6.45 6.13
CA SER A 51 -9.03 -5.68 5.64
C SER A 51 -8.67 -4.49 6.53
N HIS A 52 -9.62 -4.02 7.35
CA HIS A 52 -9.44 -2.93 8.31
C HIS A 52 -10.16 -3.23 9.62
N VAL A 53 -9.54 -2.84 10.73
CA VAL A 53 -10.04 -3.09 12.08
C VAL A 53 -10.18 -1.78 12.87
N HIS A 54 -11.04 -1.79 13.88
CA HIS A 54 -11.32 -0.61 14.72
C HIS A 54 -10.84 -0.75 16.16
N SER A 55 -10.26 -1.91 16.52
CA SER A 55 -9.71 -2.17 17.84
C SER A 55 -8.25 -2.63 17.78
N SER A 56 -7.48 -2.29 18.81
CA SER A 56 -6.10 -2.74 18.94
C SER A 56 -6.00 -4.26 19.10
N ALA A 57 -6.99 -4.89 19.72
CA ALA A 57 -7.02 -6.34 19.92
C ALA A 57 -7.18 -7.09 18.59
N GLU A 58 -8.14 -6.69 17.74
CA GLU A 58 -8.30 -7.27 16.39
C GLU A 58 -7.05 -7.00 15.54
N ALA A 59 -6.46 -5.81 15.63
CA ALA A 59 -5.22 -5.47 14.93
C ALA A 59 -4.07 -6.41 15.32
N GLN A 60 -3.96 -6.75 16.60
CA GLN A 60 -2.92 -7.65 17.09
C GLN A 60 -3.13 -9.09 16.61
N ILE A 61 -4.38 -9.57 16.56
CA ILE A 61 -4.71 -10.91 16.01
C ILE A 61 -4.26 -11.00 14.55
N LEU A 62 -4.61 -10.01 13.72
CA LEU A 62 -4.22 -10.00 12.31
C LEU A 62 -2.70 -9.85 12.12
N ALA A 63 -2.03 -9.08 12.98
CA ALA A 63 -0.59 -8.86 12.89
C ALA A 63 0.26 -10.09 13.27
N ASN A 64 -0.33 -11.11 13.91
CA ASN A 64 0.39 -12.32 14.31
C ASN A 64 0.77 -13.21 13.12
N PHE A 65 0.04 -13.11 12.01
CA PHE A 65 0.40 -13.86 10.81
C PHE A 65 1.65 -13.26 10.16
N LYS A 66 2.66 -14.11 9.93
CA LYS A 66 3.91 -13.77 9.25
C LYS A 66 3.98 -14.54 7.93
N PRO A 67 3.80 -13.89 6.77
CA PRO A 67 3.98 -14.58 5.50
C PRO A 67 5.41 -15.08 5.32
N THR A 68 5.54 -16.23 4.68
CA THR A 68 6.79 -16.68 4.05
C THR A 68 6.85 -16.08 2.65
N ILE A 69 7.95 -15.43 2.30
CA ILE A 69 8.14 -14.80 0.98
C ILE A 69 8.94 -15.73 0.08
N ASN A 70 8.51 -15.86 -1.17
CA ASN A 70 9.29 -16.51 -2.22
C ASN A 70 10.44 -15.58 -2.65
N THR A 71 11.66 -15.89 -2.22
CA THR A 71 12.83 -15.05 -2.49
C THR A 71 13.33 -15.13 -3.93
N GLU A 72 13.04 -16.21 -4.65
CA GLU A 72 13.39 -16.34 -6.07
C GLU A 72 12.60 -15.38 -6.96
N GLN A 73 11.34 -15.12 -6.59
CA GLN A 73 10.44 -14.20 -7.33
C GLN A 73 10.41 -12.78 -6.76
N LEU A 74 11.06 -12.55 -5.62
CA LEU A 74 10.96 -11.28 -4.90
C LEU A 74 11.38 -10.07 -5.73
N ILE A 75 12.56 -10.11 -6.35
CA ILE A 75 13.06 -8.98 -7.16
C ILE A 75 12.20 -8.76 -8.42
N PRO A 76 11.86 -9.80 -9.21
CA PRO A 76 10.89 -9.67 -10.31
C PRO A 76 9.56 -9.04 -9.88
N GLU A 77 8.95 -9.49 -8.79
CA GLU A 77 7.67 -8.98 -8.30
C GLU A 77 7.76 -7.51 -7.85
N LEU A 78 8.84 -7.12 -7.18
CA LEU A 78 9.08 -5.71 -6.81
C LEU A 78 9.23 -4.82 -8.04
N LYS A 79 9.92 -5.31 -9.07
CA LYS A 79 10.08 -4.59 -10.33
C LYS A 79 8.76 -4.46 -11.09
N GLU A 80 7.99 -5.54 -11.20
CA GLU A 80 6.67 -5.49 -11.83
C GLU A 80 5.72 -4.52 -11.10
N ALA A 81 5.78 -4.51 -9.78
CA ALA A 81 5.02 -3.59 -8.94
C ALA A 81 5.40 -2.12 -9.20
N GLU A 82 6.69 -1.82 -9.36
CA GLU A 82 7.20 -0.50 -9.70
C GLU A 82 6.78 -0.08 -11.11
N GLU A 83 6.96 -0.94 -12.10
CA GLU A 83 6.54 -0.71 -13.49
C GLU A 83 5.03 -0.49 -13.60
N SER A 84 4.24 -1.24 -12.82
CA SER A 84 2.78 -1.09 -12.78
C SER A 84 2.35 0.27 -12.24
N ILE A 85 3.05 0.81 -11.24
CA ILE A 85 2.83 2.17 -10.73
C ILE A 85 3.14 3.19 -11.83
N ALA A 86 4.28 3.06 -12.50
CA ALA A 86 4.69 3.97 -13.56
C ALA A 86 3.68 3.97 -14.72
N LYS A 87 3.29 2.78 -15.20
CA LYS A 87 2.27 2.60 -16.25
C LYS A 87 0.92 3.18 -15.84
N ALA A 88 0.51 3.02 -14.57
CA ALA A 88 -0.75 3.60 -14.09
C ALA A 88 -0.74 5.13 -14.17
N VAL A 89 0.35 5.79 -13.77
CA VAL A 89 0.48 7.24 -13.88
C VAL A 89 0.52 7.67 -15.35
N GLU A 90 1.27 6.95 -16.18
CA GLU A 90 1.38 7.22 -17.63
C GLU A 90 0.01 7.13 -18.33
N TYR A 91 -0.72 6.02 -18.16
CA TYR A 91 -2.02 5.82 -18.81
C TYR A 91 -3.04 6.89 -18.45
N PHE A 92 -2.99 7.39 -17.21
CA PHE A 92 -3.96 8.36 -16.70
C PHE A 92 -3.45 9.80 -16.74
N ASN A 93 -2.29 10.06 -17.36
CA ASN A 93 -1.65 11.38 -17.40
C ASN A 93 -2.57 12.50 -17.95
N SER A 94 -3.47 12.15 -18.85
CA SER A 94 -4.40 13.06 -19.53
C SER A 94 -5.76 13.14 -18.85
N THR A 95 -5.93 12.46 -17.71
CA THR A 95 -7.14 12.53 -16.87
C THR A 95 -6.91 13.44 -15.68
N ARG A 96 -7.99 13.91 -15.05
CA ARG A 96 -7.92 14.67 -13.81
C ARG A 96 -7.53 13.74 -12.66
N HIS A 97 -6.26 13.78 -12.25
CA HIS A 97 -5.76 12.92 -11.18
C HIS A 97 -4.80 13.65 -10.23
N ILE A 98 -4.64 13.09 -9.04
CA ILE A 98 -3.59 13.44 -8.08
C ILE A 98 -2.85 12.16 -7.65
N VAL A 99 -1.53 12.26 -7.47
CA VAL A 99 -0.69 11.17 -6.98
C VAL A 99 -0.21 11.48 -5.57
N LEU A 100 -0.43 10.55 -4.66
CA LEU A 100 -0.06 10.63 -3.25
C LEU A 100 0.76 9.39 -2.89
N TYR A 101 1.63 9.57 -1.91
CA TYR A 101 2.38 8.48 -1.32
C TYR A 101 2.02 8.33 0.15
N TYR A 102 1.76 7.10 0.58
CA TYR A 102 1.37 6.74 1.93
C TYR A 102 2.34 7.31 2.97
N GLU A 103 3.64 7.23 2.70
CA GLU A 103 4.68 7.73 3.60
C GLU A 103 4.57 9.24 3.83
N ASP A 104 4.18 10.02 2.82
CA ASP A 104 4.01 11.46 2.96
C ASP A 104 2.79 11.81 3.82
N LEU A 105 1.71 11.02 3.70
CA LEU A 105 0.49 11.22 4.48
C LEU A 105 0.70 10.85 5.96
N VAL A 106 1.49 9.80 6.22
CA VAL A 106 1.85 9.41 7.60
C VAL A 106 2.79 10.43 8.22
N LYS A 107 3.81 10.88 7.49
CA LYS A 107 4.78 11.87 7.99
C LYS A 107 4.16 13.25 8.17
N ASN A 108 3.29 13.68 7.26
CA ASN A 108 2.64 14.97 7.31
C ASN A 108 1.14 14.87 6.99
N PRO A 109 0.28 14.67 8.01
CA PRO A 109 -1.16 14.60 7.83
C PRO A 109 -1.80 15.85 7.19
N LYS A 110 -1.11 17.02 7.23
CA LYS A 110 -1.60 18.23 6.55
C LYS A 110 -1.68 18.07 5.04
N LYS A 111 -0.94 17.13 4.44
CA LYS A 111 -0.96 16.81 3.01
C LYS A 111 -2.32 16.27 2.53
N LEU A 112 -3.19 15.86 3.44
CA LEU A 112 -4.60 15.57 3.11
C LEU A 112 -5.40 16.82 2.71
N ARG A 113 -4.88 18.04 2.92
CA ARG A 113 -5.46 19.27 2.36
C ARG A 113 -5.39 19.27 0.84
N ASP A 114 -4.29 18.81 0.25
CA ASP A 114 -4.11 18.69 -1.20
C ASP A 114 -5.25 17.87 -1.83
N VAL A 115 -5.73 16.84 -1.14
CA VAL A 115 -6.87 16.02 -1.57
C VAL A 115 -8.19 16.79 -1.51
N GLN A 116 -8.41 17.56 -0.43
CA GLN A 116 -9.61 18.39 -0.30
C GLN A 116 -9.62 19.50 -1.36
N GLU A 117 -8.49 20.16 -1.61
CA GLU A 117 -8.31 21.13 -2.70
C GLU A 117 -8.55 20.51 -4.06
N PHE A 118 -7.92 19.36 -4.32
CA PHE A 118 -8.11 18.60 -5.55
C PHE A 118 -9.58 18.23 -5.75
N LEU A 119 -10.33 17.91 -4.71
CA LEU A 119 -11.77 17.62 -4.83
C LEU A 119 -12.66 18.87 -4.77
N ARG A 120 -12.09 20.08 -4.61
CA ARG A 120 -12.81 21.34 -4.39
C ARG A 120 -13.74 21.29 -3.19
N LEU A 121 -13.29 20.65 -2.12
CA LEU A 121 -14.01 20.52 -0.86
C LEU A 121 -13.47 21.54 0.16
N PRO A 122 -14.32 22.03 1.08
CA PRO A 122 -13.86 22.86 2.18
C PRO A 122 -12.93 22.07 3.09
N TYR A 123 -11.94 22.74 3.68
CA TYR A 123 -11.04 22.08 4.61
C TYR A 123 -11.75 21.63 5.88
N ARG A 124 -11.58 20.37 6.21
CA ARG A 124 -12.05 19.74 7.43
C ARG A 124 -10.95 18.90 8.04
N LYS A 125 -11.05 18.72 9.36
CA LYS A 125 -10.23 17.73 10.07
C LYS A 125 -10.72 16.35 9.68
N LEU A 126 -9.88 15.58 9.00
CA LEU A 126 -10.19 14.19 8.64
C LEU A 126 -9.75 13.26 9.77
N THR A 127 -10.61 12.29 10.11
CA THR A 127 -10.35 11.30 11.15
C THR A 127 -10.80 9.93 10.67
N SER A 128 -10.10 8.88 11.10
CA SER A 128 -10.48 7.50 10.85
C SER A 128 -10.58 6.74 12.17
N ARG A 129 -11.51 5.79 12.25
CA ARG A 129 -11.57 4.81 13.35
C ARG A 129 -10.64 3.61 13.09
N GLN A 130 -10.07 3.53 11.89
CA GLN A 130 -9.18 2.44 11.52
C GLN A 130 -7.89 2.48 12.33
N VAL A 131 -7.49 1.31 12.82
CA VAL A 131 -6.26 1.13 13.58
C VAL A 131 -5.22 0.47 12.67
N LYS A 132 -3.98 0.99 12.71
CA LYS A 132 -2.86 0.37 11.99
C LYS A 132 -2.58 -1.02 12.56
N ILE A 133 -2.68 -2.04 11.70
CA ILE A 133 -2.45 -3.46 12.02
C ILE A 133 -0.97 -3.71 12.28
N HIS A 134 -0.12 -3.53 11.26
CA HIS A 134 1.30 -3.83 11.38
C HIS A 134 2.10 -2.63 11.93
N ARG A 135 2.62 -2.74 13.15
CA ARG A 135 3.42 -1.70 13.83
C ARG A 135 4.88 -2.09 14.09
N ALA A 136 5.17 -3.39 14.10
CA ALA A 136 6.51 -3.91 14.32
C ALA A 136 7.47 -3.56 13.14
N PRO A 137 8.79 -3.75 13.31
CA PRO A 137 9.76 -3.77 12.21
C PRO A 137 9.42 -4.81 11.13
N LEU A 138 9.96 -4.66 9.92
CA LEU A 138 9.73 -5.64 8.84
C LEU A 138 10.22 -7.05 9.20
N SER A 139 11.35 -7.15 9.90
CA SER A 139 11.93 -8.43 10.35
C SER A 139 11.01 -9.24 11.24
N GLU A 140 10.16 -8.59 12.01
CA GLU A 140 9.18 -9.27 12.87
C GLU A 140 7.90 -9.65 12.14
N GLN A 141 7.67 -9.16 10.92
CA GLN A 141 6.45 -9.36 10.13
C GLN A 141 6.58 -10.47 9.09
N VAL A 142 7.75 -11.07 8.91
CA VAL A 142 8.03 -12.07 7.88
C VAL A 142 8.62 -13.32 8.55
N ALA A 143 8.20 -14.50 8.11
CA ALA A 143 8.64 -15.75 8.72
C ALA A 143 10.10 -16.09 8.37
N ASN A 144 10.51 -15.88 7.12
CA ASN A 144 11.85 -16.13 6.58
C ASN A 144 12.62 -14.83 6.32
N TRP A 145 12.69 -13.95 7.32
CA TRP A 145 13.29 -12.61 7.16
C TRP A 145 14.73 -12.65 6.65
N ASP A 146 15.58 -13.53 7.18
CA ASP A 146 17.00 -13.58 6.81
C ASP A 146 17.19 -13.86 5.31
N ASP A 147 16.36 -14.73 4.73
CA ASP A 147 16.38 -15.04 3.30
C ASP A 147 15.92 -13.84 2.48
N VAL A 148 14.89 -13.13 2.94
CA VAL A 148 14.36 -11.91 2.29
C VAL A 148 15.38 -10.79 2.32
N GLU A 149 16.03 -10.57 3.46
CA GLU A 149 17.10 -9.60 3.62
C GLU A 149 18.23 -9.92 2.64
N LYS A 150 18.69 -11.17 2.61
CA LYS A 150 19.74 -11.63 1.70
C LYS A 150 19.39 -11.45 0.23
N ALA A 151 18.14 -11.72 -0.17
CA ALA A 151 17.67 -11.59 -1.54
C ALA A 151 17.59 -10.13 -2.01
N VAL A 152 17.29 -9.20 -1.10
CA VAL A 152 17.13 -7.76 -1.42
C VAL A 152 18.44 -6.98 -1.25
N LYS A 153 19.36 -7.47 -0.42
CA LYS A 153 20.67 -6.87 -0.20
C LYS A 153 21.48 -6.82 -1.51
N ASN A 154 22.17 -5.70 -1.75
CA ASN A 154 22.90 -5.39 -2.98
C ASN A 154 22.02 -5.28 -4.25
N SER A 155 20.69 -5.19 -4.12
CA SER A 155 19.78 -4.89 -5.23
C SER A 155 19.38 -3.41 -5.24
N SER A 156 18.74 -2.94 -6.31
CA SER A 156 18.11 -1.62 -6.37
C SER A 156 17.04 -1.41 -5.29
N TYR A 157 16.55 -2.48 -4.68
CA TYR A 157 15.51 -2.47 -3.66
C TYR A 157 16.05 -2.56 -2.23
N GLU A 158 17.38 -2.57 -2.02
CA GLU A 158 18.01 -2.65 -0.68
C GLU A 158 17.45 -1.61 0.30
N SER A 159 17.18 -0.39 -0.19
CA SER A 159 16.60 0.66 0.63
C SER A 159 15.27 0.26 1.30
N PHE A 160 14.51 -0.68 0.75
CA PHE A 160 13.25 -1.15 1.34
C PHE A 160 13.41 -1.90 2.66
N LEU A 161 14.62 -2.37 2.99
CA LEU A 161 14.95 -2.96 4.28
C LEU A 161 14.98 -1.92 5.41
N HIS A 162 15.31 -0.67 5.09
CA HIS A 162 15.60 0.39 6.06
C HIS A 162 14.66 1.59 6.00
N LEU A 163 13.92 1.73 4.90
CA LEU A 163 12.87 2.74 4.73
C LEU A 163 11.64 2.34 5.57
N ASP A 164 11.84 2.32 6.88
CA ASP A 164 10.76 2.47 7.83
C ASP A 164 10.39 3.93 7.95
N TYR A 165 9.17 4.16 8.44
CA TYR A 165 8.65 5.47 8.79
C TYR A 165 9.60 6.11 9.80
N LYS A 166 10.68 6.76 9.34
CA LYS A 166 11.39 7.75 10.14
C LYS A 166 10.37 8.88 10.33
N MET A 167 9.57 8.73 11.39
CA MET A 167 8.68 9.75 11.93
C MET A 167 9.53 10.95 12.33
#